data_AF-A0AAT9FZJ6-F1
#
_entry.id   AF-A0AAT9FZJ6-F1
#
_cell.length_a   1.000
_cell.length_b   1.000
_cell.length_c   1.000
_cell.angle_alpha   90.00
_cell.angle_beta   90.00
_cell.angle_gamma   90.00
#
_symmetry.space_group_name_H-M   'P 1'
#
loop_
_entity.id
_entity.type
_entity.pdbx_description
1 polymer ?
#
loop_
_entity_poly.entity_id
_entity_poly.type
_entity_poly.pdbx_seq_one_letter_code
_entity_poly.pdbx_strand_id
1 'polypeptide(L)'
;MDSRFQEAYLEAIQNWNQTGAFNFEIVTESSKADIMATEMNDGGTPVAGEAESQTNLLTGQFLSVTVRLNHYYLSNPNYGYSYERLVHTAEHELGHAIGLDHTDEKSVMQPAGSFYGIQEEDVERLRKLYETNE
;
A
#
# COMPACT_ATOMS: atom_id res chain seq x y z
N MET A 1 6.82 -1.00 -15.04
CA MET A 1 7.27 -0.99 -13.65
C MET A 1 8.77 -0.97 -13.61
N ASP A 2 9.33 0.10 -13.06
CA ASP A 2 10.73 0.24 -12.66
C ASP A 2 11.12 -0.88 -11.68
N SER A 3 12.34 -1.42 -11.83
CA SER A 3 12.77 -2.57 -11.05
C SER A 3 12.81 -2.29 -9.55
N ARG A 4 13.12 -1.05 -9.15
CA ARG A 4 13.22 -0.68 -7.74
C ARG A 4 11.85 -0.52 -7.09
N PHE A 5 10.83 -0.11 -7.85
CA PHE A 5 9.44 -0.12 -7.38
C PHE A 5 8.89 -1.54 -7.34
N GLN A 6 9.22 -2.38 -8.32
CA GLN A 6 8.87 -3.79 -8.29
C GLN A 6 9.45 -4.49 -7.06
N GLU A 7 10.72 -4.26 -6.74
CA GLU A 7 11.38 -4.77 -5.52
C GLU A 7 10.68 -4.27 -4.25
N ALA A 8 10.37 -2.97 -4.17
CA ALA A 8 9.69 -2.39 -3.02
C ALA A 8 8.28 -2.98 -2.79
N TYR A 9 7.52 -3.22 -3.86
CA TYR A 9 6.22 -3.91 -3.76
C TYR A 9 6.36 -5.35 -3.27
N LEU A 10 7.33 -6.10 -3.82
CA LEU A 10 7.55 -7.49 -3.42
C LEU A 10 7.93 -7.58 -1.94
N GLU A 11 8.77 -6.67 -1.46
CA GLU A 11 9.18 -6.59 -0.06
C GLU A 11 7.99 -6.18 0.84
N ALA A 12 7.23 -5.16 0.46
CA ALA A 12 6.04 -4.74 1.21
C ALA A 12 4.98 -5.86 1.32
N ILE A 13 4.74 -6.59 0.21
CA ILE A 13 3.87 -7.78 0.19
C ILE A 13 4.39 -8.84 1.16
N GLN A 14 5.69 -9.13 1.14
CA GLN A 14 6.29 -10.09 2.06
C GLN A 14 6.17 -9.65 3.51
N ASN A 15 6.38 -8.36 3.80
CA ASN A 15 6.28 -7.81 5.15
C ASN A 15 4.85 -7.91 5.69
N TRP A 16 3.85 -7.53 4.91
CA TRP A 16 2.44 -7.72 5.28
C TRP A 16 2.10 -9.20 5.50
N ASN A 17 2.52 -10.10 4.61
CA ASN A 17 2.28 -11.53 4.75
C ASN A 17 2.94 -12.11 6.02
N GLN A 18 4.13 -11.63 6.39
CA GLN A 18 4.82 -12.06 7.61
C GLN A 18 4.09 -11.67 8.90
N THR A 19 3.23 -10.64 8.88
CA THR A 19 2.40 -10.28 10.05
C THR A 19 1.36 -11.34 10.40
N GLY A 20 0.98 -12.17 9.41
CA GLY A 20 -0.11 -13.14 9.52
C GLY A 20 -1.51 -12.53 9.70
N ALA A 21 -1.68 -11.22 9.59
CA ALA A 21 -3.01 -10.58 9.65
C ALA A 21 -3.71 -10.54 8.28
N PHE A 22 -2.96 -10.63 7.19
CA PHE A 22 -3.48 -10.68 5.82
C PHE A 22 -2.52 -11.49 4.94
N ASN A 23 -3.02 -12.01 3.81
CA ASN A 23 -2.21 -12.76 2.85
C ASN A 23 -2.46 -12.27 1.42
N PHE A 24 -1.47 -11.56 0.88
CA PHE A 24 -1.38 -11.22 -0.52
C PHE A 24 -0.83 -12.40 -1.33
N GLU A 25 -1.50 -12.72 -2.43
CA GLU A 25 -1.04 -13.68 -3.42
C GLU A 25 -0.67 -12.95 -4.73
N ILE A 26 0.55 -13.16 -5.22
CA ILE A 26 1.00 -12.54 -6.47
C ILE A 26 0.50 -13.37 -7.64
N VAL A 27 -0.27 -12.75 -8.52
CA VAL A 27 -0.75 -13.34 -9.77
C VAL A 27 -0.08 -12.68 -10.98
N THR A 28 0.09 -13.44 -12.06
CA THR A 28 0.71 -12.96 -13.31
C THR A 28 -0.32 -12.52 -14.36
N GLU A 29 -1.58 -12.91 -14.19
CA GLU A 29 -2.70 -12.53 -15.06
C GLU A 29 -3.48 -11.38 -14.41
N SER A 30 -3.51 -10.21 -15.05
CA SER A 30 -4.17 -9.02 -14.51
C SER A 30 -5.67 -9.22 -14.25
N SER A 31 -6.35 -10.07 -15.01
CA SER A 31 -7.77 -10.40 -14.83
C SER A 31 -8.07 -11.21 -13.57
N LYS A 32 -7.04 -11.71 -12.87
CA LYS A 32 -7.17 -12.45 -11.60
C LYS A 32 -6.75 -11.61 -10.39
N ALA A 33 -6.28 -10.37 -10.60
CA ALA A 33 -5.78 -9.53 -9.53
C ALA A 33 -6.91 -8.71 -8.91
N ASP A 34 -7.11 -8.83 -7.60
CA ASP A 34 -7.97 -7.93 -6.83
C ASP A 34 -7.31 -6.56 -6.63
N ILE A 35 -5.98 -6.56 -6.53
CA ILE A 35 -5.15 -5.37 -6.34
C ILE A 35 -4.11 -5.30 -7.46
N MET A 36 -4.12 -4.20 -8.20
CA MET A 36 -3.16 -3.91 -9.26
C MET A 36 -2.08 -2.97 -8.72
N ALA A 37 -0.86 -3.48 -8.51
CA ALA A 37 0.30 -2.63 -8.22
C ALA A 37 0.89 -2.08 -9.53
N THR A 38 1.06 -0.77 -9.63
CA THR A 38 1.60 -0.07 -10.80
C THR A 38 2.37 1.18 -10.39
N GLU A 39 2.76 2.00 -11.34
CA GLU A 39 3.52 3.23 -11.09
C GLU A 39 2.89 4.42 -11.80
N MET A 40 3.24 5.60 -11.33
CA MET A 40 2.91 6.87 -11.97
C MET A 40 4.08 7.83 -11.92
N ASN A 41 3.97 8.94 -12.63
CA ASN A 41 4.95 10.02 -12.62
C ASN A 41 4.22 11.36 -12.78
N ASP A 42 3.59 11.82 -11.70
CA ASP A 42 2.77 13.03 -11.71
C ASP A 42 3.17 13.97 -10.57
N GLY A 43 3.68 15.14 -10.92
CA GLY A 43 3.99 16.21 -9.96
C GLY A 43 2.82 17.17 -9.69
N GLY A 44 1.68 16.97 -10.35
CA GLY A 44 0.45 17.71 -10.11
C GLY A 44 -0.30 17.25 -8.87
N THR A 45 -0.02 16.04 -8.39
CA THR A 45 -0.56 15.50 -7.13
C THR A 45 0.49 15.62 -6.03
N PRO A 46 0.11 15.94 -4.78
CA PRO A 46 1.06 16.07 -3.67
C PRO A 46 1.35 14.73 -2.98
N VAL A 47 1.25 13.60 -3.67
CA VAL A 47 1.31 12.26 -3.06
C VAL A 47 2.45 11.41 -3.62
N ALA A 48 3.18 10.74 -2.71
CA ALA A 48 4.29 9.85 -3.07
C ALA A 48 3.80 8.47 -3.52
N GLY A 49 2.61 8.07 -3.10
CA GLY A 49 1.86 6.91 -3.58
C GLY A 49 0.36 7.21 -3.59
N GLU A 50 -0.41 6.33 -4.20
CA GLU A 50 -1.88 6.42 -4.23
C GLU A 50 -2.51 5.02 -4.30
N ALA A 51 -3.52 4.78 -3.47
CA ALA A 51 -4.44 3.65 -3.59
C ALA A 51 -5.82 4.12 -4.06
N GLU A 52 -6.16 3.78 -5.30
CA GLU A 52 -7.44 4.10 -5.93
C GLU A 52 -8.35 2.86 -5.87
N SER A 53 -9.45 2.92 -5.11
CA SER A 53 -10.38 1.79 -4.97
C SER A 53 -11.67 1.98 -5.77
N GLN A 54 -12.14 0.89 -6.38
CA GLN A 54 -13.52 0.77 -6.84
C GLN A 54 -14.32 -0.02 -5.82
N THR A 55 -15.35 0.58 -5.25
CA THR A 55 -16.15 -0.02 -4.18
C THR A 55 -17.57 -0.30 -4.65
N ASN A 56 -18.11 -1.47 -4.34
CA ASN A 56 -19.52 -1.74 -4.48
C ASN A 56 -20.30 -0.95 -3.41
N LEU A 57 -21.00 0.09 -3.82
CA LEU A 57 -21.73 0.99 -2.91
C LEU A 57 -22.84 0.29 -2.11
N LEU A 58 -23.34 -0.87 -2.56
CA LEU A 58 -24.40 -1.61 -1.87
C LEU A 58 -23.84 -2.52 -0.77
N THR A 59 -22.64 -3.08 -0.95
CA THR A 59 -22.02 -4.04 -0.02
C THR A 59 -20.86 -3.46 0.77
N GLY A 60 -20.33 -2.29 0.37
CA GLY A 60 -19.12 -1.70 0.93
C GLY A 60 -17.83 -2.44 0.57
N GLN A 61 -17.89 -3.46 -0.28
CA GLN A 61 -16.74 -4.30 -0.63
C GLN A 61 -15.94 -3.68 -1.79
N PHE A 62 -14.62 -3.78 -1.72
CA PHE A 62 -13.75 -3.45 -2.85
C PHE A 62 -13.96 -4.44 -4.00
N LEU A 63 -14.16 -3.91 -5.20
CA LEU A 63 -14.22 -4.65 -6.46
C LEU A 63 -12.84 -4.77 -7.11
N SER A 64 -12.04 -3.71 -6.99
CA SER A 64 -10.63 -3.68 -7.38
C SER A 64 -9.96 -2.50 -6.71
N VAL A 65 -8.66 -2.59 -6.47
CA VAL A 65 -7.84 -1.45 -6.03
C VAL A 65 -6.64 -1.34 -6.95
N THR A 66 -6.31 -0.13 -7.40
CA THR A 66 -5.04 0.14 -8.09
C THR A 66 -4.14 0.96 -7.21
N VAL A 67 -2.98 0.41 -6.89
CA VAL A 67 -1.96 1.01 -6.05
C VAL A 67 -0.83 1.53 -6.94
N ARG A 68 -0.42 2.79 -6.77
CA ARG A 68 0.58 3.47 -7.60
C ARG A 68 1.69 4.07 -6.74
N LEU A 69 2.94 3.77 -7.06
CA LEU A 69 4.10 4.52 -6.56
C LEU A 69 4.45 5.66 -7.54
N ASN A 70 4.74 6.85 -7.01
CA ASN A 70 4.97 8.05 -7.82
C ASN A 70 6.46 8.35 -8.00
N HIS A 71 6.97 8.14 -9.21
CA HIS A 71 8.34 8.48 -9.60
C HIS A 71 8.73 9.92 -9.33
N TYR A 72 7.79 10.87 -9.50
CA TYR A 72 8.07 12.30 -9.36
C TYR A 72 8.71 12.63 -8.01
N TYR A 73 8.27 11.93 -6.94
CA TYR A 73 8.77 12.08 -5.59
C TYR A 73 9.79 11.01 -5.21
N LEU A 74 9.45 9.73 -5.43
CA LEU A 74 10.22 8.60 -4.89
C LEU A 74 11.55 8.36 -5.61
N SER A 75 11.66 8.77 -6.87
CA SER A 75 12.90 8.62 -7.66
C SER A 75 13.71 9.90 -7.77
N ASN A 76 13.17 11.03 -7.31
CA ASN A 76 13.85 12.31 -7.40
C ASN A 76 14.69 12.57 -6.13
N PRO A 77 16.02 12.67 -6.26
CA PRO A 77 16.93 12.77 -5.12
C PRO A 77 16.68 14.04 -4.28
N ASN A 78 16.04 15.07 -4.82
CA ASN A 78 15.71 16.29 -4.07
C ASN A 78 14.71 16.04 -2.93
N TYR A 79 13.92 14.97 -3.00
CA TYR A 79 12.97 14.60 -1.93
C TYR A 79 13.54 13.59 -0.92
N GLY A 80 14.74 13.06 -1.17
CA GLY A 80 15.50 12.28 -0.19
C GLY A 80 14.84 10.97 0.26
N TYR A 81 14.10 10.28 -0.61
CA TYR A 81 13.55 8.97 -0.29
C TYR A 81 14.65 7.89 -0.35
N SER A 82 14.91 7.25 0.78
CA SER A 82 15.69 6.01 0.85
C SER A 82 14.90 4.85 0.25
N TYR A 83 15.57 3.73 -0.05
CA TYR A 83 14.86 2.53 -0.48
C TYR A 83 13.87 2.02 0.59
N GLU A 84 14.25 2.09 1.87
CA GLU A 84 13.35 1.80 2.99
C GLU A 84 12.06 2.66 2.95
N ARG A 85 12.17 3.96 2.64
CA ARG A 85 10.96 4.80 2.48
C ARG A 85 10.13 4.46 1.24
N LEU A 86 10.71 3.83 0.21
CA LEU A 86 9.93 3.29 -0.91
C LEU A 86 9.12 2.08 -0.45
N VAL A 87 9.75 1.17 0.31
CA VAL A 87 9.08 0.00 0.89
C VAL A 87 7.94 0.48 1.80
N HIS A 88 8.18 1.41 2.73
CA HIS A 88 7.12 1.95 3.59
C HIS A 88 5.99 2.63 2.80
N THR A 89 6.30 3.31 1.69
CA THR A 89 5.26 3.87 0.82
C THR A 89 4.43 2.76 0.18
N ALA A 90 5.06 1.69 -0.31
CA ALA A 90 4.35 0.54 -0.84
C ALA A 90 3.50 -0.16 0.24
N GLU A 91 4.02 -0.33 1.46
CA GLU A 91 3.28 -0.88 2.59
C GLU A 91 2.06 -0.02 2.95
N HIS A 92 2.21 1.31 2.95
CA HIS A 92 1.13 2.27 3.20
C HIS A 92 -0.01 2.13 2.19
N GLU A 93 0.31 2.16 0.89
CA GLU A 93 -0.73 2.07 -0.14
C GLU A 93 -1.38 0.67 -0.19
N LEU A 94 -0.61 -0.39 0.09
CA LEU A 94 -1.18 -1.73 0.28
C LEU A 94 -2.07 -1.79 1.53
N GLY A 95 -1.72 -1.06 2.59
CA GLY A 95 -2.55 -0.89 3.78
C GLY A 95 -3.92 -0.28 3.44
N HIS A 96 -3.95 0.77 2.61
CA HIS A 96 -5.20 1.30 2.08
C HIS A 96 -5.97 0.28 1.24
N ALA A 97 -5.27 -0.49 0.41
CA ALA A 97 -5.89 -1.50 -0.45
C ALA A 97 -6.58 -2.64 0.34
N ILE A 98 -6.17 -2.87 1.59
CA ILE A 98 -6.78 -3.82 2.52
C ILE A 98 -7.62 -3.14 3.60
N GLY A 99 -7.96 -1.86 3.41
CA GLY A 99 -8.98 -1.15 4.19
C GLY A 99 -8.50 -0.43 5.44
N LEU A 100 -7.18 -0.23 5.61
CA LEU A 100 -6.68 0.63 6.68
C LEU A 100 -6.80 2.11 6.29
N ASP A 101 -7.33 2.90 7.22
CA ASP A 101 -7.37 4.36 7.12
C ASP A 101 -6.12 5.01 7.75
N HIS A 102 -5.91 6.29 7.45
CA HIS A 102 -4.86 7.09 8.07
C HIS A 102 -4.98 7.18 9.59
N THR A 103 -3.84 7.40 10.23
CA THR A 103 -3.74 7.62 11.67
C THR A 103 -2.61 8.60 12.00
N ASP A 104 -2.79 9.39 13.05
CA ASP A 104 -1.78 10.36 13.52
C ASP A 104 -0.69 9.71 14.40
N GLU A 105 -0.88 8.44 14.76
CA GLU A 105 0.07 7.64 15.54
C GLU A 105 1.33 7.26 14.75
N LYS A 106 2.35 6.72 15.42
CA LYS A 106 3.46 6.05 14.72
C LYS A 106 2.93 4.79 14.07
N SER A 107 2.86 4.77 12.74
CA SER A 107 2.15 3.76 11.96
C SER A 107 2.59 3.82 10.52
N VAL A 108 2.49 2.70 9.81
CA VAL A 108 2.65 2.68 8.35
C VAL A 108 1.61 3.56 7.66
N MET A 109 0.45 3.76 8.29
CA MET A 109 -0.67 4.58 7.81
C MET A 109 -0.56 6.06 8.21
N GLN A 110 0.64 6.55 8.54
CA GLN A 110 0.83 8.00 8.67
C GLN A 110 0.62 8.69 7.32
N PRO A 111 -0.12 9.80 7.25
CA PRO A 111 -0.50 10.45 5.99
C PRO A 111 0.68 11.09 5.26
N ALA A 112 1.84 11.25 5.90
CA ALA A 112 2.97 11.95 5.32
C ALA A 112 4.31 11.27 5.61
N GLY A 113 5.13 11.19 4.58
CA GLY A 113 6.56 10.96 4.68
C GLY A 113 7.00 9.50 4.75
N SER A 114 6.11 8.53 4.94
CA SER A 114 6.46 7.10 4.91
C SER A 114 7.65 6.77 5.84
N PHE A 115 7.66 7.39 7.03
CA PHE A 115 8.78 7.31 7.97
C PHE A 115 8.78 6.02 8.79
N TYR A 116 7.64 5.33 8.85
CA TYR A 116 7.45 4.11 9.61
C TYR A 116 6.93 3.03 8.67
N GLY A 117 7.45 1.81 8.82
CA GLY A 117 6.85 0.61 8.22
C GLY A 117 5.72 0.08 9.09
N ILE A 118 5.26 -1.14 8.80
CA ILE A 118 4.16 -1.80 9.52
C ILE A 118 4.43 -1.86 11.04
N GLN A 119 3.48 -1.38 11.85
CA GLN A 119 3.53 -1.44 13.32
C GLN A 119 2.53 -2.48 13.88
N GLU A 120 2.70 -2.86 15.15
CA GLU A 120 1.81 -3.83 15.81
C GLU A 120 0.35 -3.37 15.81
N GLU A 121 0.11 -2.08 16.03
CA GLU A 121 -1.22 -1.49 16.02
C GLU A 121 -1.89 -1.56 14.63
N ASP A 122 -1.11 -1.50 13.55
CA ASP A 122 -1.62 -1.65 12.18
C ASP A 122 -2.15 -3.08 11.97
N VAL A 123 -1.39 -4.07 12.45
CA VAL A 123 -1.75 -5.49 12.41
C VAL A 123 -3.01 -5.77 13.23
N GLU A 124 -3.13 -5.20 14.43
CA GLU A 124 -4.33 -5.35 15.27
C GLU A 124 -5.57 -4.73 14.65
N ARG A 125 -5.45 -3.54 14.05
CA ARG A 125 -6.57 -2.88 13.35
C ARG A 125 -7.02 -3.71 12.16
N LEU A 126 -6.07 -4.25 11.40
CA LEU A 126 -6.36 -5.11 10.27
C LEU A 126 -7.07 -6.39 10.69
N ARG A 127 -6.61 -7.06 11.75
CA ARG A 127 -7.30 -8.24 12.30
C ARG A 127 -8.73 -7.90 12.70
N LYS A 128 -8.97 -6.78 13.39
CA LYS A 128 -10.33 -6.35 13.77
C LYS A 128 -11.21 -6.09 12.56
N LEU A 129 -10.65 -5.54 11.47
CA LEU A 129 -11.39 -5.28 10.23
C LEU A 129 -11.86 -6.58 9.56
N TYR A 130 -11.03 -7.63 9.63
CA TYR A 130 -11.33 -8.94 9.05
C TYR A 130 -11.84 -9.98 10.06
N GLU A 131 -12.02 -9.62 11.33
CA GLU A 131 -12.53 -10.48 12.41
C GLU A 131 -14.03 -10.80 12.27
N THR A 132 -14.69 -10.28 11.23
CA THR A 132 -16.08 -10.60 10.89
C THR A 132 -16.16 -11.36 9.57
N ASN A 133 -16.34 -12.69 9.66
CA ASN A 133 -17.38 -13.48 8.97
C ASN A 133 -17.20 -14.98 9.28
N GLU A 134 -17.72 -15.42 10.44
CA GLU A 134 -18.37 -16.74 10.55
C GLU A 134 -19.88 -16.57 10.41
#